data_AF-A0A1F6Y2L0-F1
#
_entry.id   AF-A0A1F6Y2L0-F1
#
_cell.length_a   1.000
_cell.length_b   1.000
_cell.length_c   1.000
_cell.angle_alpha   90.00
_cell.angle_beta   90.00
_cell.angle_gamma   90.00
#
_symmetry.space_group_name_H-M   'P 1'
#
loop_
_entity.id
_entity.type
_entity.pdbx_description
1 polymer ?
#
loop_
_entity_poly.entity_id
_entity_poly.type
_entity_poly.pdbx_seq_one_letter_code
_entity_poly.pdbx_strand_id
1 'polypeptide(L)' 'MASASKFRFTQFLEQGSYGNEVRELQKLLNKAGYDAGNVDGVLGAKVKAALMEFQTDNKLKVDGLVGYEVRTFLNR' A
#
# COMPACT_ATOMS: atom_id res chain seq x y z
N MET A 1 -15.28 -2.69 23.42
CA MET A 1 -13.98 -3.32 23.10
C MET A 1 -13.33 -2.48 22.03
N ALA A 2 -12.12 -1.97 22.30
CA ALA A 2 -11.47 -0.94 21.50
C ALA A 2 -11.26 -1.39 20.05
N SER A 3 -11.93 -0.71 19.12
CA SER A 3 -11.67 -0.81 17.69
C SER A 3 -10.25 -0.31 17.47
N ALA A 4 -9.29 -1.22 17.26
CA ALA A 4 -7.97 -0.84 16.80
C ALA A 4 -8.16 -0.07 15.48
N SER A 5 -7.90 1.23 15.50
CA SER A 5 -8.12 2.12 14.37
C SER A 5 -7.44 1.56 13.12
N LYS A 6 -8.20 0.95 12.19
CA LYS A 6 -7.70 0.61 10.86
C LYS A 6 -7.12 1.89 10.27
N PHE A 7 -5.84 1.84 9.89
CA PHE A 7 -5.23 2.94 9.18
C PHE A 7 -6.05 3.24 7.93
N ARG A 8 -6.36 4.52 7.69
CA ARG A 8 -7.13 4.92 6.50
C ARG A 8 -6.20 5.60 5.51
N PHE A 9 -6.09 5.02 4.33
CA PHE A 9 -5.41 5.58 3.17
C PHE A 9 -6.32 6.63 2.50
N THR A 10 -5.92 7.88 2.60
CA THR A 10 -6.65 9.05 2.10
C THR A 10 -5.94 9.75 0.96
N GLN A 11 -4.62 9.59 0.83
CA GLN A 11 -3.85 10.21 -0.22
C GLN A 11 -3.63 9.24 -1.38
N PHE A 12 -3.51 9.81 -2.57
CA PHE A 12 -3.00 9.10 -3.73
C PHE A 12 -1.50 8.90 -3.54
N LEU A 13 -1.03 7.66 -3.64
CA LEU A 13 0.41 7.35 -3.52
C LEU A 13 0.94 6.82 -4.85
N GLU A 14 2.09 7.35 -5.24
CA GLU A 14 2.82 6.96 -6.44
C GLU A 14 4.32 6.86 -6.17
N GLN A 15 5.10 6.45 -7.18
CA GLN A 15 6.54 6.37 -7.04
C GLN A 15 7.15 7.72 -6.61
N GLY A 16 7.92 7.69 -5.52
CA GLY A 16 8.47 8.91 -4.90
C GLY A 16 7.59 9.55 -3.83
N SER A 17 6.36 9.07 -3.63
CA SER A 17 5.54 9.44 -2.47
C SER A 17 6.21 8.99 -1.17
N TYR A 18 6.00 9.75 -0.10
CA TYR A 18 6.58 9.47 1.20
C TYR A 18 5.65 9.84 2.35
N GLY A 19 5.88 9.25 3.52
CA GLY A 19 5.17 9.58 4.76
C GLY A 19 4.53 8.37 5.43
N ASN A 20 3.63 8.64 6.37
CA ASN A 20 3.03 7.61 7.22
C ASN A 20 2.14 6.65 6.41
N GLU A 21 1.42 7.13 5.39
CA GLU A 21 0.60 6.25 4.54
C GLU A 21 1.47 5.24 3.79
N VAL A 22 2.64 5.65 3.30
CA VAL A 22 3.59 4.74 2.65
C VAL A 22 4.15 3.72 3.64
N ARG A 23 4.44 4.12 4.89
CA ARG A 23 4.90 3.17 5.93
C ARG A 23 3.87 2.10 6.21
N GLU A 24 2.60 2.49 6.32
CA GLU A 24 1.53 1.53 6.57
C GLU A 24 1.29 0.64 5.34
N LEU A 25 1.42 1.18 4.13
CA LEU A 25 1.40 0.37 2.89
C LEU A 25 2.51 -0.68 2.89
N GLN A 26 3.76 -0.28 3.17
CA GLN A 26 4.90 -1.19 3.22
C GLN A 26 4.70 -2.30 4.26
N LYS A 27 4.23 -1.96 5.47
CA LYS A 27 3.90 -2.95 6.50
C LYS A 27 2.83 -3.93 6.02
N LEU A 28 1.78 -3.42 5.37
CA LEU A 28 0.67 -4.23 4.90
C LEU A 28 1.09 -5.19 3.79
N LEU A 29 1.83 -4.68 2.79
CA LEU A 29 2.38 -5.49 1.70
C LEU A 29 3.32 -6.57 2.23
N ASN A 30 4.29 -6.21 3.07
CA ASN A 30 5.20 -7.17 3.70
C ASN A 30 4.46 -8.22 4.53
N LYS A 31 3.43 -7.81 5.27
CA LYS A 31 2.58 -8.72 6.06
C LYS A 31 1.75 -9.66 5.18
N ALA A 32 1.32 -9.19 4.02
CA ALA A 32 0.59 -9.98 3.05
C ALA A 32 1.50 -10.89 2.20
N GLY A 33 2.82 -10.79 2.35
CA GLY A 33 3.81 -11.65 1.70
C GLY A 33 4.48 -11.04 0.47
N TYR A 34 4.19 -9.78 0.13
CA TYR A 34 4.83 -9.06 -0.98
C TYR A 34 6.07 -8.33 -0.50
N ASP A 35 7.20 -8.42 -1.22
CA ASP A 35 8.45 -7.75 -0.83
C ASP A 35 8.41 -6.24 -1.15
N ALA A 36 7.90 -5.45 -0.21
CA ALA A 36 7.93 -3.99 -0.29
C ALA A 36 9.27 -3.40 0.23
N GLY A 37 10.22 -4.24 0.64
CA GLY A 37 11.48 -3.81 1.26
C GLY A 37 11.29 -3.20 2.65
N ASN A 38 12.23 -2.33 3.04
CA ASN A 38 12.23 -1.72 4.36
C ASN A 38 11.05 -0.74 4.54
N VAL A 39 10.49 -0.70 5.75
CA VAL A 39 9.45 0.26 6.13
C VAL A 39 10.08 1.63 6.47
N ASP A 40 10.61 2.30 5.46
CA ASP A 40 11.22 3.63 5.57
C ASP A 40 10.17 4.76 5.40
N GLY A 41 9.03 4.45 4.78
CA GLY A 41 8.01 5.41 4.40
C GLY A 41 8.25 6.08 3.07
N VAL A 42 9.01 5.45 2.16
CA VAL A 42 9.28 5.95 0.81
C VAL A 42 8.81 4.93 -0.23
N LEU A 43 7.99 5.38 -1.17
CA LEU A 43 7.44 4.52 -2.20
C LEU A 43 8.46 4.41 -3.33
N GLY A 44 9.43 3.53 -3.13
CA GLY A 44 10.45 3.19 -4.12
C GLY A 44 10.00 2.13 -5.13
N ALA A 45 10.92 1.71 -5.99
CA ALA A 45 10.66 0.69 -7.01
C ALA A 45 10.19 -0.65 -6.42
N LYS A 46 10.71 -1.05 -5.26
CA LYS A 46 10.29 -2.27 -4.55
C LYS A 46 8.84 -2.21 -4.10
N VAL A 47 8.46 -1.12 -3.44
CA VAL A 47 7.06 -0.91 -2.98
C VAL A 47 6.11 -0.91 -4.16
N LYS A 48 6.50 -0.27 -5.28
CA LYS A 48 5.72 -0.26 -6.52
C LYS A 48 5.54 -1.67 -7.09
N ALA A 49 6.59 -2.48 -7.14
CA ALA A 49 6.51 -3.86 -7.61
C ALA A 49 5.59 -4.71 -6.72
N ALA A 50 5.79 -4.66 -5.40
CA ALA A 50 4.92 -5.33 -4.42
C ALA A 50 3.46 -4.88 -4.53
N LEU A 51 3.22 -3.59 -4.81
CA LEU A 51 1.88 -3.07 -5.02
C LEU A 51 1.25 -3.60 -6.32
N MET A 52 2.02 -3.72 -7.40
CA MET A 52 1.54 -4.31 -8.65
C MET A 52 1.16 -5.78 -8.49
N GLU A 53 1.95 -6.56 -7.74
CA GLU A 53 1.62 -7.94 -7.39
C GLU A 53 0.34 -8.01 -6.55
N PHE A 54 0.25 -7.19 -5.50
CA PHE A 54 -0.96 -7.07 -4.69
C PHE A 54 -2.19 -6.72 -5.52
N GLN A 55 -2.07 -5.76 -6.45
CA GLN A 55 -3.16 -5.38 -7.35
C GLN A 55 -3.56 -6.55 -8.26
N THR A 56 -2.59 -7.29 -8.78
CA THR A 56 -2.81 -8.46 -9.64
C THR A 56 -3.59 -9.54 -8.89
N ASP A 57 -3.14 -9.89 -7.69
CA ASP A 57 -3.73 -10.97 -6.87
C ASP A 57 -5.15 -10.62 -6.40
N ASN A 58 -5.42 -9.33 -6.16
CA ASN A 58 -6.72 -8.84 -5.73
C ASN A 58 -7.63 -8.41 -6.89
N LYS A 59 -7.23 -8.68 -8.14
CA LYS A 59 -7.99 -8.31 -9.35
C LYS A 59 -8.33 -6.81 -9.44
N LEU A 60 -7.43 -5.98 -8.93
CA LEU A 60 -7.48 -4.53 -9.04
C LEU A 60 -6.76 -4.07 -10.31
N LYS A 61 -6.92 -2.80 -10.67
CA LYS A 61 -6.14 -2.20 -11.75
C LYS A 61 -4.65 -2.22 -11.39
N VAL A 62 -3.83 -2.87 -12.21
CA VAL A 62 -2.38 -3.02 -12.01
C VAL A 62 -1.66 -1.81 -12.61
N ASP A 63 -1.62 -0.71 -11.86
CA ASP A 63 -0.92 0.53 -12.23
C ASP A 63 0.27 0.85 -11.29
N GLY A 64 0.40 0.12 -10.18
CA GLY A 64 1.40 0.38 -9.15
C GLY A 64 1.15 1.69 -8.40
N LEU A 65 -0.12 2.14 -8.34
CA LEU A 65 -0.55 3.37 -7.70
C LEU A 65 -1.59 3.07 -6.62
N VAL A 66 -1.52 3.79 -5.49
CA VAL A 66 -2.55 3.71 -4.45
C VAL A 66 -3.67 4.70 -4.79
N GLY A 67 -4.43 4.35 -5.82
CA GLY A 67 -5.60 5.10 -6.29
C GLY A 67 -6.86 4.85 -5.45
N TYR A 68 -8.00 5.41 -5.87
CA TYR A 68 -9.28 5.28 -5.16
C TYR A 68 -9.70 3.82 -4.93
N GLU A 69 -9.52 2.95 -5.93
CA GLU A 69 -9.88 1.53 -5.84
C GLU A 69 -9.03 0.80 -4.80
N VAL A 70 -7.70 0.94 -4.88
CA VAL A 70 -6.75 0.37 -3.91
C VAL A 70 -7.04 0.90 -2.50
N ARG A 71 -7.21 2.21 -2.34
CA ARG A 71 -7.54 2.82 -1.05
C ARG A 71 -8.84 2.28 -0.47
N THR A 72 -9.87 2.15 -1.30
CA THR A 72 -11.15 1.58 -0.87
C THR A 72 -10.99 0.14 -0.42
N PHE A 73 -10.18 -0.64 -1.14
CA PHE A 73 -9.85 -2.01 -0.77
C PHE A 73 -9.10 -2.09 0.57
N LEU A 74 -8.08 -1.24 0.78
CA LEU A 74 -7.27 -1.21 2.00
C LEU A 74 -8.02 -0.63 3.22
N ASN A 75 -8.99 0.25 2.99
CA ASN A 75 -9.77 0.92 4.04
C ASN A 75 -10.99 0.12 4.54
N ARG A 76 -11.28 -1.01 3.90
CA ARG A 76 -12.31 -1.96 4.33
C ARG A 76 -11.84 -2.71 5.56
#